data_AF-A0A7X8UDS3-F1
#
_entry.id   AF-A0A7X8UDS3-F1
#
_cell.length_a   1.000
_cell.length_b   1.000
_cell.length_c   1.000
_cell.angle_alpha   90.00
_cell.angle_beta   90.00
_cell.angle_gamma   90.00
#
_symmetry.space_group_name_H-M   'P 1'
#
loop_
_entity.id
_entity.type
_entity.pdbx_description
1 polymer ?
#
loop_
_entity_poly.entity_id
_entity_poly.type
_entity_poly.pdbx_seq_one_letter_code
_entity_poly.pdbx_strand_id
1 'polypeptide(L)'
;MRLDEVPGIPRAWTDFVRRFRASGDPFDPERFGRMAERMPGASGGRPLPGGTLAVVAHVRTGPLGGALSEWLKCLTAVGVASELSARGRRATAVIGLRPDPPGAASGPAPRLVDSRGVIREVDPADLGLLADLLRVPPPREGARLPGLLLGRLLGEENAVVLEAPAAAALPAVVEVVGFEDIAGRADSGRPGGKGPVLWPRVSATLLDGRSRRTLERYGLVPGDLFAGEEAAVGAVLGRMRTPVPGRLEELRGEVLRVLSGPGAQGGAGERFLKFRDACRGRIVYQLDKVRRQCLGAVAVKEAAARRRVRRACHSLAPGGRPQEEVFGGVWIPLRFSPAGLGRLRERLDILSPEHQLIEMD
;
A
#
# COMPACT_ATOMS: atom_id res chain seq x y z
N MET A 1 8.00 -2.63 -8.18
CA MET A 1 6.88 -2.69 -9.15
C MET A 1 6.98 -1.46 -10.00
N ARG A 2 6.78 -1.56 -11.32
CA ARG A 2 6.93 -0.36 -12.15
C ARG A 2 5.76 0.59 -11.90
N LEU A 3 5.99 1.90 -11.89
CA LEU A 3 4.92 2.88 -11.65
C LEU A 3 3.76 2.79 -12.66
N ASP A 4 4.05 2.40 -13.91
CA ASP A 4 3.04 2.24 -14.96
C ASP A 4 2.16 0.98 -14.78
N GLU A 5 2.58 0.05 -13.92
CA GLU A 5 1.79 -1.12 -13.52
C GLU A 5 0.81 -0.80 -12.39
N VAL A 6 0.91 0.38 -11.76
CA VAL A 6 0.09 0.79 -10.62
C VAL A 6 -1.09 1.63 -11.08
N PRO A 7 -2.36 1.17 -10.90
CA PRO A 7 -3.52 1.95 -11.28
C PRO A 7 -3.60 3.28 -10.54
N GLY A 8 -4.16 4.28 -11.21
CA GLY A 8 -4.37 5.61 -10.64
C GLY A 8 -3.18 6.55 -10.75
N ILE A 9 -1.98 6.05 -11.05
CA ILE A 9 -0.80 6.90 -11.26
C ILE A 9 -0.93 7.67 -12.59
N PRO A 10 -0.96 9.02 -12.57
CA PRO A 10 -1.09 9.81 -13.80
C PRO A 10 0.12 9.64 -14.72
N ARG A 11 -0.09 9.63 -16.03
CA ARG A 11 1.02 9.58 -17.02
C ARG A 11 2.02 10.74 -16.85
N ALA A 12 1.54 11.92 -16.47
CA ALA A 12 2.41 13.06 -16.19
C ALA A 12 3.42 12.77 -15.05
N TRP A 13 3.02 11.94 -14.07
CA TRP A 13 3.91 11.51 -13.00
C TRP A 13 4.97 10.52 -13.50
N THR A 14 4.58 9.51 -14.29
CA THR A 14 5.54 8.55 -14.84
C THR A 14 6.55 9.21 -15.77
N ASP A 15 6.11 10.18 -16.59
CA ASP A 15 6.98 10.98 -17.43
C ASP A 15 7.91 11.91 -16.62
N PHE A 16 7.41 12.51 -15.52
CA PHE A 16 8.24 13.28 -14.59
C PHE A 16 9.33 12.42 -13.95
N VAL A 17 8.98 11.25 -13.40
CA VAL A 17 9.92 10.32 -12.79
C VAL A 17 10.97 9.83 -13.79
N ARG A 18 10.57 9.54 -15.03
CA ARG A 18 11.50 9.16 -16.09
C ARG A 18 12.53 10.26 -16.39
N ARG A 19 12.08 11.51 -16.50
CA ARG A 19 12.97 12.68 -16.68
C ARG A 19 13.87 12.91 -15.48
N PHE A 20 13.34 12.75 -14.26
CA PHE A 20 14.12 12.86 -13.03
C PHE A 20 15.30 11.90 -13.04
N ARG A 21 15.08 10.62 -13.39
CA ARG A 21 16.16 9.63 -13.55
C ARG A 21 17.15 9.95 -14.65
N ALA A 22 16.65 10.43 -15.79
CA ALA A 22 17.51 10.80 -16.91
C ALA A 22 18.41 12.01 -16.59
N SER A 23 18.14 12.75 -15.51
CA SER A 23 18.91 13.93 -15.11
C SER A 23 20.26 13.62 -14.42
N GLY A 24 20.63 12.34 -14.27
CA GLY A 24 21.89 11.92 -13.65
C GLY A 24 21.80 11.75 -12.13
N ASP A 25 22.92 11.89 -11.42
CA ASP A 25 22.92 11.86 -9.94
C ASP A 25 22.06 13.03 -9.43
N PRO A 26 20.90 12.74 -8.80
CA PRO A 26 20.04 13.80 -8.29
C PRO A 26 20.69 14.55 -7.12
N PHE A 27 21.78 14.01 -6.56
CA PHE A 27 22.62 14.57 -5.51
C PHE A 27 23.98 15.10 -5.98
N ASP A 28 24.14 15.36 -7.28
CA ASP A 28 25.34 16.01 -7.82
C ASP A 28 25.69 17.28 -7.01
N PRO A 29 26.85 17.31 -6.31
CA PRO A 29 27.27 18.44 -5.50
C PRO A 29 27.41 19.74 -6.29
N GLU A 30 27.78 19.67 -7.58
CA GLU A 30 27.88 20.84 -8.44
C GLU A 30 26.50 21.40 -8.80
N ARG A 31 25.53 20.50 -9.05
CA ARG A 31 24.14 20.89 -9.30
C ARG A 31 23.57 21.65 -8.11
N PHE A 32 23.75 21.15 -6.90
CA PHE A 32 23.27 21.82 -5.68
C PHE A 32 24.09 23.07 -5.32
N GLY A 33 25.41 23.06 -5.52
CA GLY A 33 26.28 24.22 -5.31
C GLY A 33 25.88 25.39 -6.20
N ARG A 34 25.80 25.16 -7.51
CA ARG A 34 25.36 26.16 -8.50
C ARG A 34 23.96 26.69 -8.20
N MET A 35 23.08 25.86 -7.65
CA MET A 35 21.71 26.26 -7.36
C MET A 35 21.60 27.04 -6.05
N ALA A 36 22.37 26.68 -5.03
CA ALA A 36 22.51 27.45 -3.80
C ALA A 36 23.11 28.84 -4.09
N GLU A 37 24.07 28.93 -5.02
CA GLU A 37 24.65 30.21 -5.48
C GLU A 37 23.69 31.04 -6.33
N ARG A 38 22.84 30.38 -7.13
CA ARG A 38 21.86 31.05 -8.02
C ARG A 38 20.57 31.42 -7.32
N MET A 39 20.27 30.84 -6.16
CA MET A 39 19.13 31.28 -5.37
C MET A 39 19.44 32.70 -4.89
N PRO A 40 18.76 33.72 -5.44
CA PRO A 40 18.91 35.07 -4.91
C PRO A 40 18.57 34.96 -3.42
N GLY A 41 19.39 35.55 -2.55
CA GLY A 41 19.11 35.59 -1.11
C GLY A 41 17.63 35.92 -0.94
N ALA A 42 16.85 34.90 -0.57
CA ALA A 42 15.42 34.86 -0.89
C ALA A 42 14.79 36.14 -0.37
N SER A 43 14.19 36.90 -1.28
CA SER A 43 13.57 38.20 -1.03
C SER A 43 12.58 38.11 0.14
N GLY A 44 13.07 38.37 1.36
CA GLY A 44 12.29 38.47 2.60
C GLY A 44 12.28 37.25 3.53
N GLY A 45 12.81 36.08 3.15
CA GLY A 45 12.81 34.87 3.99
C GLY A 45 14.00 34.81 4.94
N ARG A 46 13.77 34.63 6.25
CA ARG A 46 14.87 34.42 7.21
C ARG A 46 15.54 33.06 6.91
N PRO A 47 16.82 33.02 6.51
CA PRO A 47 17.49 31.75 6.23
C PRO A 47 17.54 30.88 7.47
N LEU A 48 17.53 29.56 7.29
CA LEU A 48 17.76 28.64 8.40
C LEU A 48 19.14 28.91 9.04
N PRO A 49 19.28 28.76 10.36
CA PRO A 49 20.53 29.03 11.05
C PRO A 49 21.73 28.30 10.44
N GLY A 50 22.87 28.99 10.34
CA GLY A 50 24.15 28.38 9.98
C GLY A 50 24.31 27.96 8.51
N GLY A 51 23.51 28.51 7.58
CA GLY A 51 23.61 28.14 6.16
C GLY A 51 23.04 26.76 5.85
N THR A 52 22.08 26.31 6.67
CA THR A 52 21.39 25.03 6.51
C THR A 52 20.45 25.09 5.31
N LEU A 53 20.52 24.10 4.43
CA LEU A 53 19.67 23.97 3.25
C LEU A 53 18.28 23.44 3.65
N ALA A 54 17.22 24.01 3.09
CA ALA A 54 15.86 23.54 3.33
C ALA A 54 15.42 22.52 2.26
N VAL A 55 14.97 21.35 2.70
CA VAL A 55 14.25 20.36 1.89
C VAL A 55 12.78 20.43 2.27
N VAL A 56 11.95 21.01 1.41
CA VAL A 56 10.56 21.33 1.76
C VAL A 56 9.60 20.26 1.24
N ALA A 57 8.68 19.81 2.08
CA ALA A 57 7.51 19.05 1.66
C ALA A 57 6.25 19.79 2.12
N HIS A 58 5.39 20.14 1.17
CA HIS A 58 4.08 20.69 1.50
C HIS A 58 3.04 19.58 1.60
N VAL A 59 2.40 19.45 2.76
CA VAL A 59 1.45 18.35 3.02
C VAL A 59 0.09 18.85 3.48
N ARG A 60 -0.97 18.13 3.10
CA ARG A 60 -2.32 18.42 3.60
C ARG A 60 -2.53 17.76 4.94
N THR A 61 -2.96 18.56 5.91
CA THR A 61 -3.14 18.14 7.30
C THR A 61 -4.50 17.49 7.56
N GLY A 62 -4.97 16.58 6.68
CA GLY A 62 -6.25 15.90 6.92
C GLY A 62 -6.29 15.24 8.32
N PRO A 63 -7.47 14.76 8.78
CA PRO A 63 -7.59 14.18 10.11
C PRO A 63 -6.51 13.09 10.36
N LEU A 64 -5.89 13.13 11.55
CA LEU A 64 -4.78 12.25 11.95
C LEU A 64 -3.54 12.29 11.03
N GLY A 65 -3.22 13.46 10.45
CA GLY A 65 -2.02 13.62 9.63
C GLY A 65 -2.24 13.38 8.13
N GLY A 66 -3.48 13.21 7.68
CA GLY A 66 -3.81 13.07 6.27
C GLY A 66 -3.56 11.67 5.70
N ALA A 67 -3.52 11.59 4.37
CA ALA A 67 -3.31 10.34 3.64
C ALA A 67 -1.90 9.79 3.86
N LEU A 68 -1.74 8.49 3.69
CA LEU A 68 -0.45 7.81 3.77
C LEU A 68 0.55 8.35 2.74
N SER A 69 0.10 8.79 1.56
CA SER A 69 0.94 9.48 0.57
C SER A 69 1.59 10.76 1.10
N GLU A 70 0.91 11.53 1.94
CA GLU A 70 1.43 12.75 2.56
C GLU A 70 2.54 12.40 3.57
N TRP A 71 2.41 11.27 4.28
CA TRP A 71 3.45 10.77 5.18
C TRP A 71 4.68 10.28 4.43
N LEU A 72 4.49 9.57 3.32
CA LEU A 72 5.58 9.16 2.45
C LEU A 72 6.32 10.37 1.86
N LYS A 73 5.60 11.47 1.57
CA LYS A 73 6.19 12.75 1.16
C LYS A 73 7.06 13.36 2.26
N CYS A 74 6.58 13.39 3.51
CA CYS A 74 7.37 13.82 4.66
C CYS A 74 8.64 12.97 4.85
N LEU A 75 8.50 11.64 4.81
CA LEU A 75 9.63 10.72 4.95
C LEU A 75 10.64 10.87 3.83
N THR A 76 10.18 11.15 2.61
CA THR A 76 11.06 11.47 1.48
C THR A 76 11.87 12.73 1.77
N ALA A 77 11.24 13.79 2.30
CA ALA A 77 11.96 15.03 2.64
C ALA A 77 13.02 14.80 3.72
N VAL A 78 12.69 14.02 4.76
CA VAL A 78 13.64 13.62 5.81
C VAL A 78 14.80 12.82 5.23
N GLY A 79 14.51 11.84 4.36
CA GLY A 79 15.55 11.04 3.72
C GLY A 79 16.46 11.90 2.84
N VAL A 80 15.89 12.79 2.03
CA VAL A 80 16.68 13.70 1.15
C VAL A 80 17.55 14.65 1.97
N ALA A 81 17.03 15.22 3.06
CA ALA A 81 17.83 16.07 3.95
C ALA A 81 18.96 15.28 4.64
N SER A 82 18.69 14.02 5.02
CA SER A 82 19.69 13.14 5.63
C SER A 82 20.81 12.79 4.65
N GLU A 83 20.46 12.47 3.40
CA GLU A 83 21.42 12.14 2.34
C GLU A 83 22.28 13.36 1.95
N LEU A 84 21.67 14.56 1.85
CA LEU A 84 22.44 15.80 1.65
C LEU A 84 23.43 16.05 2.80
N SER A 85 23.00 15.82 4.05
CA SER A 85 23.84 15.97 5.23
C SER A 85 24.98 14.96 5.26
N ALA A 86 24.71 13.70 4.89
CA ALA A 86 25.72 12.66 4.75
C ALA A 86 26.78 13.01 3.69
N ARG A 87 26.41 13.78 2.67
CA ARG A 87 27.31 14.33 1.64
C ARG A 87 27.96 15.66 2.03
N GLY A 88 27.93 16.03 3.31
CA GLY A 88 28.60 17.22 3.84
C GLY A 88 27.83 18.54 3.65
N ARG A 89 26.56 18.48 3.23
CA ARG A 89 25.70 19.67 3.09
C ARG A 89 24.68 19.69 4.23
N ARG A 90 24.87 20.56 5.22
CA ARG A 90 23.89 20.74 6.31
C ARG A 90 22.51 21.00 5.72
N ALA A 91 21.59 20.06 5.90
CA ALA A 91 20.24 20.17 5.37
C ALA A 91 19.22 19.75 6.43
N THR A 92 18.04 20.36 6.36
CA THR A 92 16.92 20.06 7.27
C THR A 92 15.65 19.90 6.47
N ALA A 93 14.88 18.86 6.80
CA ALA A 93 13.55 18.70 6.24
C ALA A 93 12.59 19.71 6.87
N VAL A 94 11.83 20.40 6.04
CA VAL A 94 10.80 21.35 6.47
C VAL A 94 9.45 20.88 5.96
N ILE A 95 8.54 20.59 6.87
CA ILE A 95 7.20 20.13 6.56
C ILE A 95 6.24 21.32 6.64
N GLY A 96 5.79 21.79 5.49
CA GLY A 96 4.83 22.88 5.36
C GLY A 96 3.40 22.36 5.40
N LEU A 97 2.70 22.64 6.49
CA LEU A 97 1.29 22.27 6.69
C LEU A 97 0.39 23.17 5.83
N ARG A 98 -0.23 22.58 4.81
CA ARG A 98 -1.22 23.28 3.99
C ARG A 98 -2.56 23.23 4.70
N PRO A 99 -3.19 24.38 4.99
CA PRO A 99 -4.55 24.37 5.47
C PRO A 99 -5.47 23.80 4.39
N ASP A 100 -6.48 23.03 4.81
CA ASP A 100 -7.59 22.72 3.93
C ASP A 100 -8.25 24.02 3.47
N PRO A 101 -8.72 24.10 2.20
CA PRO A 101 -9.40 25.27 1.71
C PRO A 101 -10.63 25.57 2.58
N PRO A 102 -10.95 26.84 2.87
CA PRO A 102 -12.14 27.19 3.65
C PRO A 102 -13.39 26.64 2.94
N GLY A 103 -14.22 25.90 3.68
CA GLY A 103 -15.43 25.26 3.15
C GLY A 103 -15.20 23.94 2.41
N ALA A 104 -13.96 23.49 2.23
CA ALA A 104 -13.72 22.09 1.91
C ALA A 104 -14.21 21.27 3.10
N ALA A 105 -15.13 20.33 2.86
CA ALA A 105 -15.39 19.29 3.85
C ALA A 105 -14.03 18.73 4.27
N SER A 106 -13.77 18.66 5.58
CA SER A 106 -12.58 18.00 6.13
C SER A 106 -12.33 16.76 5.28
N GLY A 107 -11.12 16.65 4.69
CA GLY A 107 -10.82 15.59 3.73
C GLY A 107 -11.34 14.23 4.23
N PRO A 108 -11.67 13.29 3.32
CA PRO A 108 -12.38 12.06 3.67
C PRO A 108 -11.74 11.42 4.90
N ALA A 109 -12.59 10.99 5.84
CA ALA A 109 -12.15 10.42 7.11
C ALA A 109 -11.08 9.35 6.85
N PRO A 110 -10.00 9.33 7.66
CA PRO A 110 -8.91 8.41 7.42
C PRO A 110 -9.46 7.00 7.46
N ARG A 111 -9.17 6.22 6.42
CA ARG A 111 -9.56 4.82 6.36
C ARG A 111 -8.47 3.96 6.95
N LEU A 112 -8.88 3.00 7.79
CA LEU A 112 -8.01 2.00 8.40
C LEU A 112 -8.51 0.61 8.05
N VAL A 113 -7.60 -0.36 7.98
CA VAL A 113 -7.97 -1.78 7.88
C VAL A 113 -7.90 -2.43 9.26
N ASP A 114 -9.01 -3.03 9.69
CA ASP A 114 -9.09 -3.72 10.98
C ASP A 114 -8.39 -5.10 10.94
N SER A 115 -8.34 -5.79 12.09
CA SER A 115 -7.72 -7.12 12.21
C SER A 115 -8.42 -8.20 11.37
N ARG A 116 -9.65 -7.95 10.91
CA ARG A 116 -10.43 -8.84 10.03
C ARG A 116 -10.18 -8.53 8.56
N GLY A 117 -9.53 -7.41 8.24
CA GLY A 117 -9.33 -6.96 6.87
C GLY A 117 -10.46 -6.10 6.35
N VAL A 118 -11.30 -5.54 7.23
CA VAL A 118 -12.39 -4.65 6.81
C VAL A 118 -11.87 -3.23 6.86
N ILE A 119 -12.10 -2.49 5.77
CA ILE A 119 -11.79 -1.07 5.68
C ILE A 119 -12.88 -0.31 6.43
N ARG A 120 -12.48 0.54 7.37
CA ARG A 120 -13.37 1.39 8.16
C ARG A 120 -12.90 2.82 8.07
N GLU A 121 -13.86 3.73 7.95
CA GLU A 121 -13.61 5.15 8.21
C GLU A 121 -13.53 5.36 9.71
N VAL A 122 -12.56 6.13 10.15
CA VAL A 122 -12.42 6.50 11.56
C VAL A 122 -13.45 7.58 11.88
N ASP A 123 -14.28 7.34 12.88
CA ASP A 123 -15.21 8.33 13.38
C ASP A 123 -14.41 9.50 13.99
N PRO A 124 -14.74 10.77 13.64
CA PRO A 124 -14.18 11.94 14.32
C PRO A 124 -14.22 11.87 15.86
N ALA A 125 -15.22 11.19 16.45
CA ALA A 125 -15.33 11.00 17.89
C ALA A 125 -14.21 10.08 18.46
N ASP A 126 -13.72 9.13 17.67
CA ASP A 126 -12.66 8.19 18.07
C ASP A 126 -11.25 8.81 17.97
N LEU A 127 -11.13 10.00 17.39
CA LEU A 127 -9.84 10.68 17.20
C LEU A 127 -9.11 10.97 18.51
N GLY A 128 -9.86 11.31 19.57
CA GLY A 128 -9.28 11.56 20.90
C GLY A 128 -8.65 10.30 21.48
N LEU A 129 -9.34 9.17 21.40
CA LEU A 129 -8.84 7.88 21.86
C LEU A 129 -7.60 7.43 21.07
N LEU A 130 -7.57 7.71 19.76
CA LEU A 130 -6.40 7.44 18.93
C LEU A 130 -5.21 8.34 19.29
N ALA A 131 -5.44 9.62 19.59
CA ALA A 131 -4.38 10.52 20.04
C ALA A 131 -3.78 10.04 21.38
N ASP A 132 -4.62 9.64 22.32
CA ASP A 132 -4.21 9.08 23.61
C ASP A 132 -3.41 7.79 23.45
N LEU A 133 -3.88 6.88 22.58
CA LEU A 133 -3.18 5.62 22.27
C LEU A 133 -1.79 5.86 21.67
N LEU A 134 -1.67 6.88 20.82
CA LEU A 134 -0.41 7.31 20.23
C LEU A 134 0.43 8.18 21.19
N ARG A 135 -0.08 8.40 22.41
CA ARG A 135 0.51 9.26 23.45
C ARG A 135 0.79 10.67 22.96
N VAL A 136 0.04 11.16 21.98
CA VAL A 136 0.18 12.51 21.45
C VAL A 136 -0.56 13.45 22.40
N PRO A 137 0.10 14.48 22.96
CA PRO A 137 -0.58 15.43 23.83
C PRO A 137 -1.76 16.04 23.07
N PRO A 138 -2.85 16.38 23.78
CA PRO A 138 -3.93 17.11 23.16
C PRO A 138 -3.36 18.36 22.47
N PRO A 139 -3.89 18.73 21.30
CA PRO A 139 -3.44 19.93 20.63
C PRO A 139 -3.56 21.11 21.61
N ARG A 140 -2.53 21.96 21.69
CA ARG A 140 -2.68 23.28 22.31
C ARG A 140 -3.83 24.00 21.60
N GLU A 141 -4.56 24.88 22.28
CA GLU A 141 -5.59 25.71 21.62
C GLU A 141 -5.03 26.34 20.34
N GLY A 142 -5.64 26.02 19.20
CA GLY A 142 -5.21 26.47 17.86
C GLY A 142 -4.15 25.62 17.16
N ALA A 143 -3.50 24.67 17.82
CA ALA A 143 -2.56 23.74 17.17
C ALA A 143 -3.31 22.63 16.43
N ARG A 144 -2.96 22.37 15.18
CA ARG A 144 -3.55 21.27 14.40
C ARG A 144 -2.87 19.95 14.78
N LEU A 145 -3.62 19.02 15.39
CA LEU A 145 -3.24 17.61 15.69
C LEU A 145 -2.32 16.95 14.63
N PRO A 146 -2.58 17.09 13.32
CA PRO A 146 -1.73 16.56 12.24
C PRO A 146 -0.26 16.96 12.31
N GLY A 147 0.05 18.23 12.63
CA GLY A 147 1.42 18.74 12.68
C GLY A 147 2.20 18.20 13.87
N LEU A 148 1.52 18.03 15.01
CA LEU A 148 2.08 17.45 16.23
C LEU A 148 2.38 15.95 16.08
N LEU A 149 1.47 15.21 15.45
CA LEU A 149 1.66 13.79 15.13
C LEU A 149 2.87 13.60 14.21
N LEU A 150 2.93 14.34 13.10
CA LEU A 150 4.03 14.27 12.15
C LEU A 150 5.35 14.70 12.80
N GLY A 151 5.41 15.84 13.49
CA GLY A 151 6.63 16.32 14.14
C GLY A 151 7.18 15.35 15.19
N ARG A 152 6.30 14.79 16.03
CA ARG A 152 6.72 13.83 17.05
C ARG A 152 7.16 12.49 16.47
N LEU A 153 6.42 11.99 15.48
CA LEU A 153 6.71 10.67 14.90
C LEU A 153 7.91 10.71 13.96
N LEU A 154 8.10 11.81 13.22
CA LEU A 154 9.33 12.05 12.47
C LEU A 154 10.50 12.36 13.41
N GLY A 155 10.25 12.87 14.61
CA GLY A 155 11.26 13.31 15.57
C GLY A 155 11.69 14.75 15.32
N GLU A 156 11.73 15.58 16.36
CA GLU A 156 12.05 17.02 16.24
C GLU A 156 13.47 17.27 15.69
N GLU A 157 14.37 16.30 15.84
CA GLU A 157 15.72 16.35 15.27
C GLU A 157 15.74 16.14 13.76
N ASN A 158 14.70 15.52 13.19
CA ASN A 158 14.68 15.12 11.79
C ASN A 158 13.93 16.10 10.88
N ALA A 159 12.98 16.87 11.42
CA ALA A 159 12.18 17.81 10.63
C ALA A 159 11.66 19.00 11.43
N VAL A 160 11.57 20.16 10.76
CA VAL A 160 10.90 21.35 11.27
C VAL A 160 9.50 21.43 10.66
N VAL A 161 8.47 21.53 11.49
CA VAL A 161 7.08 21.65 11.04
C VAL A 161 6.64 23.12 11.10
N LEU A 162 6.18 23.67 9.97
CA LEU A 162 5.75 25.05 9.82
C LEU A 162 4.40 25.13 9.10
N GLU A 163 3.69 26.25 9.24
CA GLU A 163 2.57 26.57 8.35
C GLU A 163 3.07 26.80 6.91
N ALA A 164 2.27 26.42 5.92
CA ALA A 164 2.70 26.44 4.51
C ALA A 164 3.24 27.79 4.01
N PRO A 165 2.68 28.97 4.35
CA PRO A 165 3.26 30.25 3.93
C PRO A 165 4.66 30.48 4.50
N ALA A 166 4.90 30.08 5.75
CA ALA A 166 6.21 30.20 6.38
C ALA A 166 7.21 29.22 5.76
N ALA A 167 6.79 27.99 5.47
CA ALA A 167 7.62 27.02 4.76
C ALA A 167 7.97 27.47 3.33
N ALA A 168 7.02 28.06 2.61
CA ALA A 168 7.20 28.54 1.24
C ALA A 168 8.12 29.77 1.15
N ALA A 169 8.26 30.54 2.22
CA ALA A 169 9.17 31.68 2.30
C ALA A 169 10.64 31.27 2.50
N LEU A 170 10.91 29.99 2.79
CA LEU A 170 12.29 29.51 2.95
C LEU A 170 12.98 29.33 1.60
N PRO A 171 14.30 29.58 1.53
CA PRO A 171 15.10 29.25 0.34
C PRO A 171 15.28 27.72 0.23
N ALA A 172 14.27 27.05 -0.32
CA ALA A 172 14.26 25.61 -0.53
C ALA A 172 15.24 25.22 -1.65
N VAL A 173 16.17 24.31 -1.37
CA VAL A 173 16.98 23.66 -2.42
C VAL A 173 16.22 22.54 -3.09
N VAL A 174 15.36 21.86 -2.34
CA VAL A 174 14.57 20.74 -2.83
C VAL A 174 13.14 20.94 -2.39
N GLU A 175 12.21 20.70 -3.31
CA GLU A 175 10.79 20.57 -3.02
C GLU A 175 10.37 19.13 -3.32
N VAL A 176 9.97 18.39 -2.30
CA VAL A 176 9.39 17.06 -2.50
C VAL A 176 7.95 17.22 -2.97
N VAL A 177 7.63 16.58 -4.10
CA VAL A 177 6.36 16.70 -4.80
C VAL A 177 5.66 15.34 -4.91
N GLY A 178 4.33 15.34 -4.81
CA GLY A 178 3.46 14.21 -5.12
C GLY A 178 2.89 14.28 -6.54
N PHE A 179 2.16 13.24 -6.95
CA PHE A 179 1.53 13.22 -8.27
C PHE A 179 0.49 14.34 -8.43
N GLU A 180 -0.17 14.71 -7.33
CA GLU A 180 -1.15 15.78 -7.25
C GLU A 180 -0.52 17.17 -7.47
N ASP A 181 0.76 17.35 -7.12
CA ASP A 181 1.47 18.63 -7.32
C ASP A 181 1.92 18.80 -8.77
N ILE A 182 2.25 17.70 -9.45
CA ILE A 182 2.76 17.72 -10.83
C ILE A 182 1.64 17.97 -11.84
N ALA A 183 0.42 17.50 -11.57
CA ALA A 183 -0.72 17.66 -12.48
C ALA A 183 -1.03 19.14 -12.82
N GLY A 184 -0.74 20.07 -11.91
CA GLY A 184 -0.90 21.51 -12.12
C GLY A 184 0.36 22.23 -12.64
N ARG A 185 1.47 21.52 -12.83
CA ARG A 185 2.79 22.11 -13.15
C ARG A 185 3.36 21.59 -14.48
N ALA A 186 2.51 21.48 -15.49
CA ALA A 186 2.76 20.83 -16.79
C ALA A 186 4.13 21.17 -17.45
N ASP A 187 4.73 22.33 -17.18
CA ASP A 187 6.03 22.78 -17.73
C ASP A 187 7.24 22.72 -16.77
N SER A 188 7.06 22.34 -15.50
CA SER A 188 8.10 22.49 -14.45
C SER A 188 9.21 21.43 -14.48
N GLY A 189 9.13 20.44 -15.38
CA GLY A 189 10.10 19.36 -15.51
C GLY A 189 11.45 19.75 -16.14
N ARG A 190 11.85 21.03 -16.11
CA ARG A 190 13.20 21.44 -16.52
C ARG A 190 14.15 21.44 -15.33
N PRO A 191 15.16 20.55 -15.29
CA PRO A 191 16.39 20.83 -14.59
C PRO A 191 16.94 22.18 -15.10
N GLY A 192 16.99 23.22 -14.26
CA GLY A 192 17.53 24.54 -14.62
C GLY A 192 16.61 25.75 -14.51
N GLY A 193 15.39 25.63 -13.98
CA GLY A 193 14.59 26.79 -13.56
C GLY A 193 15.20 27.52 -12.35
N LYS A 194 14.76 28.76 -12.07
CA LYS A 194 15.22 29.56 -10.90
C LYS A 194 14.67 29.07 -9.54
N GLY A 195 14.08 27.88 -9.49
CA GLY A 195 13.38 27.33 -8.31
C GLY A 195 14.07 26.09 -7.73
N PRO A 196 13.50 25.50 -6.67
CA PRO A 196 14.01 24.27 -6.06
C PRO A 196 14.03 23.11 -7.06
N VAL A 197 14.91 22.13 -6.81
CA VAL A 197 14.81 20.83 -7.48
C VAL A 197 13.55 20.14 -7.03
N LEU A 198 12.70 19.76 -7.98
CA LEU A 198 11.52 18.95 -7.70
C LEU A 198 11.95 17.50 -7.50
N TRP A 199 11.63 16.94 -6.34
CA TRP A 199 11.97 15.57 -5.97
C TRP A 199 10.70 14.72 -5.89
N PRO A 200 10.58 13.62 -6.66
CA PRO A 200 9.41 12.76 -6.58
C PRO A 200 9.32 12.13 -5.18
N ARG A 201 8.18 12.30 -4.50
CA ARG A 201 7.91 11.51 -3.29
C ARG A 201 8.03 10.02 -3.61
N VAL A 202 8.53 9.26 -2.64
CA VAL A 202 8.46 7.80 -2.70
C VAL A 202 7.00 7.34 -2.79
N SER A 203 6.78 6.28 -3.56
CA SER A 203 5.50 5.58 -3.63
C SER A 203 5.69 4.16 -3.09
N ALA A 204 4.86 3.73 -2.15
CA ALA A 204 5.08 2.46 -1.46
C ALA A 204 3.79 1.75 -1.06
N THR A 205 3.84 0.41 -1.10
CA THR A 205 2.86 -0.47 -0.46
C THR A 205 3.53 -1.15 0.71
N LEU A 206 2.95 -0.99 1.90
CA LEU A 206 3.44 -1.58 3.13
C LEU A 206 2.88 -3.00 3.26
N LEU A 207 3.78 -3.98 3.16
CA LEU A 207 3.47 -5.40 3.14
C LEU A 207 3.62 -6.00 4.54
N ASP A 208 2.49 -6.33 5.18
CA ASP A 208 2.51 -7.06 6.45
C ASP A 208 2.80 -8.56 6.25
N GLY A 209 3.43 -9.19 7.25
CA GLY A 209 3.82 -10.61 7.18
C GLY A 209 2.66 -11.60 6.97
N ARG A 210 1.40 -11.25 7.25
CA ARG A 210 0.25 -12.12 6.94
C ARG A 210 -0.16 -12.00 5.47
N SER A 211 -0.15 -10.79 4.93
CA SER A 211 -0.41 -10.57 3.50
C SER A 211 0.70 -11.18 2.66
N ARG A 212 1.99 -11.03 3.04
CA ARG A 212 3.12 -11.71 2.37
C ARG A 212 2.93 -13.23 2.27
N ARG A 213 2.68 -13.89 3.40
CA ARG A 213 2.40 -15.34 3.44
C ARG A 213 1.19 -15.75 2.61
N THR A 214 0.23 -14.85 2.40
CA THR A 214 -0.92 -15.11 1.53
C THR A 214 -0.51 -15.05 0.06
N LEU A 215 0.26 -14.03 -0.34
CA LEU A 215 0.78 -13.90 -1.69
C LEU A 215 1.65 -15.10 -2.07
N GLU A 216 2.62 -15.44 -1.22
CA GLU A 216 3.51 -16.61 -1.43
C GLU A 216 2.71 -17.91 -1.55
N ARG A 217 1.76 -18.15 -0.64
CA ARG A 217 0.96 -19.39 -0.62
C ARG A 217 0.17 -19.60 -1.90
N TYR A 218 -0.30 -18.54 -2.53
CA TYR A 218 -1.18 -18.62 -3.71
C TYR A 218 -0.48 -18.21 -5.01
N GLY A 219 0.84 -17.95 -4.96
CA GLY A 219 1.62 -17.51 -6.12
C GLY A 219 1.08 -16.22 -6.73
N LEU A 220 0.67 -15.27 -5.88
CA LEU A 220 0.23 -13.95 -6.31
C LEU A 220 1.40 -12.98 -6.26
N VAL A 221 1.47 -12.09 -7.25
CA VAL A 221 2.32 -10.90 -7.19
C VAL A 221 1.48 -9.70 -6.76
N PRO A 222 2.07 -8.64 -6.16
CA PRO A 222 1.32 -7.45 -5.76
C PRO A 222 0.49 -6.83 -6.89
N GLY A 223 1.02 -6.87 -8.12
CA GLY A 223 0.34 -6.44 -9.35
C GLY A 223 -1.04 -7.09 -9.55
N ASP A 224 -1.20 -8.36 -9.19
CA ASP A 224 -2.46 -9.10 -9.38
C ASP A 224 -3.61 -8.51 -8.56
N LEU A 225 -3.31 -7.87 -7.42
CA LEU A 225 -4.32 -7.33 -6.51
C LEU A 225 -5.00 -6.08 -7.06
N PHE A 226 -4.33 -5.37 -7.96
CA PHE A 226 -4.82 -4.17 -8.62
C PHE A 226 -5.88 -4.46 -9.69
N ALA A 227 -5.96 -5.70 -10.19
CA ALA A 227 -7.06 -6.15 -11.05
C ALA A 227 -8.40 -6.24 -10.30
N GLY A 228 -8.38 -6.09 -8.98
CA GLY A 228 -9.55 -6.13 -8.11
C GLY A 228 -9.72 -7.47 -7.39
N GLU A 229 -10.49 -7.42 -6.31
CA GLU A 229 -10.69 -8.53 -5.38
C GLU A 229 -11.22 -9.79 -6.06
N GLU A 230 -12.27 -9.67 -6.86
CA GLU A 230 -12.90 -10.82 -7.52
C GLU A 230 -12.00 -11.43 -8.60
N ALA A 231 -11.20 -10.61 -9.29
CA ALA A 231 -10.23 -11.09 -10.27
C ALA A 231 -9.11 -11.89 -9.58
N ALA A 232 -8.53 -11.35 -8.50
CA ALA A 232 -7.51 -12.04 -7.72
C ALA A 232 -8.04 -13.35 -7.12
N VAL A 233 -9.25 -13.33 -6.55
CA VAL A 233 -9.91 -14.52 -6.03
C VAL A 233 -10.17 -15.54 -7.14
N GLY A 234 -10.69 -15.11 -8.29
CA GLY A 234 -10.94 -15.97 -9.45
C GLY A 234 -9.67 -16.66 -9.95
N ALA A 235 -8.57 -15.91 -10.05
CA ALA A 235 -7.26 -16.43 -10.45
C ALA A 235 -6.76 -17.52 -9.48
N VAL A 236 -6.83 -17.28 -8.17
CA VAL A 236 -6.42 -18.26 -7.16
C VAL A 236 -7.29 -19.52 -7.21
N LEU A 237 -8.61 -19.36 -7.28
CA LEU A 237 -9.52 -20.50 -7.32
C LEU A 237 -9.37 -21.30 -8.60
N GLY A 238 -9.13 -20.64 -9.74
CA GLY A 238 -8.79 -21.30 -11.00
C GLY A 238 -7.58 -22.22 -10.86
N ARG A 239 -6.50 -21.77 -10.21
CA ARG A 239 -5.29 -22.56 -9.92
C ARG A 239 -5.53 -23.69 -8.91
N MET A 240 -6.47 -23.51 -7.99
CA MET A 240 -6.81 -24.51 -6.96
C MET A 240 -7.74 -25.62 -7.47
N ARG A 241 -8.33 -25.49 -8.67
CA ARG A 241 -9.23 -26.50 -9.23
C ARG A 241 -8.54 -27.84 -9.33
N THR A 242 -9.20 -28.87 -8.78
CA THR A 242 -8.74 -30.25 -8.82
C THR A 242 -9.69 -31.10 -9.66
N PRO A 243 -9.19 -32.03 -10.50
CA PRO A 243 -10.06 -32.92 -11.27
C PRO A 243 -10.70 -34.02 -10.42
N VAL A 244 -10.31 -34.17 -9.14
CA VAL A 244 -10.70 -35.30 -8.29
C VAL A 244 -12.23 -35.48 -8.16
N PRO A 245 -13.04 -34.42 -7.91
CA PRO A 245 -14.50 -34.60 -7.87
C PRO A 245 -15.10 -35.08 -9.19
N GLY A 246 -14.52 -34.67 -10.33
CA GLY A 246 -14.92 -35.14 -11.65
C GLY A 246 -14.55 -36.61 -11.87
N ARG A 247 -13.31 -36.99 -11.54
CA ARG A 247 -12.83 -38.38 -11.62
C ARG A 247 -13.62 -39.35 -10.73
N LEU A 248 -14.07 -38.90 -9.56
CA LEU A 248 -14.94 -39.70 -8.68
C LEU A 248 -16.31 -39.95 -9.33
N GLU A 249 -16.83 -38.98 -10.08
CA GLU A 249 -18.08 -39.15 -10.81
C GLU A 249 -17.93 -40.08 -12.02
N GLU A 250 -16.81 -39.96 -12.75
CA GLU A 250 -16.45 -40.88 -13.83
C GLU A 250 -16.33 -42.32 -13.33
N LEU A 251 -15.59 -42.52 -12.22
CA LEU A 251 -15.44 -43.83 -11.58
C LEU A 251 -16.78 -44.41 -11.12
N ARG A 252 -17.67 -43.58 -10.57
CA ARG A 252 -19.02 -43.99 -10.23
C ARG A 252 -19.79 -44.48 -11.46
N GLY A 253 -19.70 -43.76 -12.58
CA GLY A 253 -20.28 -44.16 -13.85
C GLY A 253 -19.70 -45.48 -14.38
N GLU A 254 -18.38 -45.67 -14.29
CA GLU A 254 -17.69 -46.92 -14.66
C GLU A 254 -18.18 -48.10 -13.83
N VAL A 255 -18.21 -47.96 -12.50
CA VAL A 255 -18.68 -49.00 -11.58
C VAL A 255 -20.13 -49.37 -11.88
N LEU A 256 -21.00 -48.37 -12.12
CA LEU A 256 -22.39 -48.62 -12.49
C LEU A 256 -22.52 -49.37 -13.82
N ARG A 257 -21.70 -49.05 -14.82
CA ARG A 257 -21.68 -49.77 -16.11
C ARG A 257 -21.22 -51.20 -15.94
N VAL A 258 -20.12 -51.44 -15.23
CA VAL A 258 -19.58 -52.79 -14.98
C VAL A 258 -20.59 -53.66 -14.25
N LEU A 259 -21.24 -53.12 -13.21
CA LEU A 259 -22.22 -53.86 -12.41
C LEU A 259 -23.57 -54.07 -13.13
N SER A 260 -23.85 -53.31 -14.19
CA SER A 260 -25.09 -53.44 -15.00
C SER A 260 -24.89 -54.24 -16.29
N GLY A 261 -23.66 -54.70 -16.58
CA GLY A 261 -23.31 -55.36 -17.85
C GLY A 261 -23.99 -56.72 -18.08
N PRO A 262 -24.18 -57.14 -19.35
CA PRO A 262 -24.94 -58.34 -19.73
C PRO A 262 -24.35 -59.66 -19.21
N GLY A 263 -23.03 -59.72 -18.95
CA GLY A 263 -22.38 -60.89 -18.33
C GLY A 263 -22.86 -61.21 -16.90
N ALA A 264 -23.62 -60.32 -16.26
CA ALA A 264 -24.12 -60.50 -14.89
C ALA A 264 -25.54 -61.10 -14.81
N GLN A 265 -26.17 -61.45 -15.94
CA GLN A 265 -27.59 -61.85 -16.01
C GLN A 265 -27.82 -63.27 -16.55
N GLY A 266 -26.85 -63.88 -17.24
CA GLY A 266 -26.99 -65.23 -17.79
C GLY A 266 -26.90 -66.32 -16.73
N GLY A 267 -28.03 -66.93 -16.36
CA GLY A 267 -28.07 -68.17 -15.56
C GLY A 267 -27.99 -68.01 -14.04
N ALA A 268 -27.99 -66.79 -13.50
CA ALA A 268 -27.89 -66.57 -12.06
C ALA A 268 -29.25 -66.64 -11.35
N GLY A 269 -29.36 -67.45 -10.28
CA GLY A 269 -30.57 -67.55 -9.47
C GLY A 269 -30.93 -66.24 -8.75
N GLU A 270 -32.22 -66.08 -8.39
CA GLU A 270 -32.78 -64.86 -7.78
C GLU A 270 -31.98 -64.32 -6.57
N ARG A 271 -31.45 -65.23 -5.74
CA ARG A 271 -30.63 -64.87 -4.57
C ARG A 271 -29.32 -64.16 -4.96
N PHE A 272 -28.68 -64.56 -6.06
CA PHE A 272 -27.45 -63.94 -6.54
C PHE A 272 -27.72 -62.52 -7.06
N LEU A 273 -28.81 -62.34 -7.80
CA LEU A 273 -29.22 -61.01 -8.29
C LEU A 273 -29.48 -60.04 -7.13
N LYS A 274 -30.21 -60.47 -6.10
CA LYS A 274 -30.44 -59.67 -4.88
C LYS A 274 -29.14 -59.30 -4.16
N PHE A 275 -28.20 -60.24 -4.01
CA PHE A 275 -26.90 -59.98 -3.41
C PHE A 275 -26.07 -58.97 -4.23
N ARG A 276 -26.03 -59.14 -5.55
CA ARG A 276 -25.35 -58.23 -6.48
C ARG A 276 -25.89 -56.80 -6.35
N ASP A 277 -27.21 -56.66 -6.33
CA ASP A 277 -27.85 -55.34 -6.24
C ASP A 277 -27.58 -54.69 -4.86
N ALA A 278 -27.54 -55.48 -3.78
CA ALA A 278 -27.12 -54.99 -2.47
C ALA A 278 -25.64 -54.54 -2.44
N CYS A 279 -24.74 -55.31 -3.05
CA CYS A 279 -23.33 -54.93 -3.21
C CYS A 279 -23.18 -53.65 -4.04
N ARG A 280 -23.90 -53.54 -5.16
CA ARG A 280 -23.95 -52.33 -5.99
C ARG A 280 -24.38 -51.13 -5.17
N GLY A 281 -25.48 -51.24 -4.42
CA GLY A 281 -25.97 -50.16 -3.56
C GLY A 281 -24.92 -49.71 -2.55
N ARG A 282 -24.22 -50.65 -1.90
CA ARG A 282 -23.14 -50.33 -0.94
C ARG A 282 -21.96 -49.63 -1.61
N ILE A 283 -21.48 -50.10 -2.76
CA ILE A 283 -20.35 -49.49 -3.46
C ILE A 283 -20.68 -48.06 -3.89
N VAL A 284 -21.84 -47.87 -4.53
CA VAL A 284 -22.30 -46.54 -4.97
C VAL A 284 -22.41 -45.60 -3.77
N TYR A 285 -23.01 -46.07 -2.67
CA TYR A 285 -23.09 -45.27 -1.44
C TYR A 285 -21.72 -44.83 -0.91
N GLN A 286 -20.72 -45.72 -0.91
CA GLN A 286 -19.37 -45.34 -0.47
C GLN A 286 -18.71 -44.34 -1.43
N LEU A 287 -18.87 -44.50 -2.74
CA LEU A 287 -18.36 -43.53 -3.72
C LEU A 287 -19.03 -42.16 -3.53
N ASP A 288 -20.35 -42.12 -3.35
CA ASP A 288 -21.08 -40.87 -3.08
C ASP A 288 -20.67 -40.23 -1.76
N LYS A 289 -20.36 -41.03 -0.73
CA LYS A 289 -19.83 -40.55 0.54
C LYS A 289 -18.45 -39.90 0.35
N VAL A 290 -17.52 -40.56 -0.34
CA VAL A 290 -16.18 -40.01 -0.62
C VAL A 290 -16.27 -38.76 -1.49
N ARG A 291 -17.12 -38.75 -2.52
CA ARG A 291 -17.37 -37.57 -3.36
C ARG A 291 -17.87 -36.39 -2.54
N ARG A 292 -18.86 -36.59 -1.67
CA ARG A 292 -19.37 -35.52 -0.77
C ARG A 292 -18.28 -34.99 0.16
N GLN A 293 -17.46 -35.86 0.74
CA GLN A 293 -16.34 -35.45 1.58
C GLN A 293 -15.29 -34.64 0.78
N CYS A 294 -14.97 -35.08 -0.44
CA CYS A 294 -14.06 -34.36 -1.33
C CYS A 294 -14.60 -32.97 -1.69
N LEU A 295 -15.85 -32.88 -2.12
CA LEU A 295 -16.51 -31.61 -2.42
C LEU A 295 -16.55 -30.68 -1.21
N GLY A 296 -16.87 -31.21 -0.03
CA GLY A 296 -16.84 -30.44 1.22
C GLY A 296 -15.45 -29.92 1.55
N ALA A 297 -14.42 -30.76 1.42
CA ALA A 297 -13.03 -30.35 1.66
C ALA A 297 -12.55 -29.29 0.67
N VAL A 298 -12.93 -29.40 -0.61
CA VAL A 298 -12.67 -28.39 -1.64
C VAL A 298 -13.36 -27.08 -1.26
N ALA A 299 -14.66 -27.10 -0.96
CA ALA A 299 -15.42 -25.91 -0.58
C ALA A 299 -14.83 -25.18 0.64
N VAL A 300 -14.40 -25.93 1.67
CA VAL A 300 -13.73 -25.35 2.85
C VAL A 300 -12.40 -24.68 2.48
N LYS A 301 -11.58 -25.33 1.64
CA LYS A 301 -10.31 -24.78 1.16
C LYS A 301 -10.52 -23.52 0.31
N GLU A 302 -11.49 -23.54 -0.61
CA GLU A 302 -11.85 -22.40 -1.43
C GLU A 302 -12.35 -21.22 -0.58
N ALA A 303 -13.25 -21.47 0.38
CA ALA A 303 -13.72 -20.42 1.28
C ALA A 303 -12.58 -19.80 2.12
N ALA A 304 -11.63 -20.62 2.57
CA ALA A 304 -10.43 -20.13 3.27
C ALA A 304 -9.52 -19.30 2.35
N ALA A 305 -9.33 -19.73 1.10
CA ALA A 305 -8.55 -18.99 0.11
C ALA A 305 -9.20 -17.64 -0.20
N ARG A 306 -10.51 -17.62 -0.48
CA ARG A 306 -11.31 -16.39 -0.67
C ARG A 306 -11.05 -15.41 0.47
N ARG A 307 -11.31 -15.81 1.72
CA ARG A 307 -11.14 -14.92 2.89
C ARG A 307 -9.72 -14.35 3.03
N ARG A 308 -8.68 -15.13 2.69
CA ARG A 308 -7.28 -14.69 2.78
C ARG A 308 -6.92 -13.72 1.68
N VAL A 309 -7.27 -14.05 0.43
CA VAL A 309 -7.01 -13.19 -0.74
C VAL A 309 -7.74 -11.87 -0.60
N ARG A 310 -9.03 -11.88 -0.26
CA ARG A 310 -9.83 -10.66 -0.04
C ARG A 310 -9.21 -9.73 1.00
N ARG A 311 -8.74 -10.30 2.11
CA ARG A 311 -8.02 -9.55 3.15
C ARG A 311 -6.72 -8.94 2.63
N ALA A 312 -5.95 -9.68 1.83
CA ALA A 312 -4.74 -9.14 1.22
C ALA A 312 -5.07 -7.99 0.25
N CYS A 313 -6.11 -8.12 -0.58
CA CYS A 313 -6.62 -7.04 -1.42
C CYS A 313 -6.98 -5.81 -0.60
N HIS A 314 -7.81 -5.97 0.45
CA HIS A 314 -8.21 -4.83 1.29
C HIS A 314 -7.05 -4.17 2.02
N SER A 315 -5.96 -4.89 2.29
CA SER A 315 -4.80 -4.34 3.00
C SER A 315 -3.77 -3.72 2.07
N LEU A 316 -3.54 -4.28 0.88
CA LEU A 316 -2.44 -3.89 -0.01
C LEU A 316 -2.91 -3.08 -1.23
N ALA A 317 -4.10 -3.40 -1.76
CA ALA A 317 -4.68 -2.73 -2.92
C ALA A 317 -6.19 -2.48 -2.68
N PRO A 318 -6.56 -1.69 -1.65
CA PRO A 318 -7.95 -1.49 -1.26
C PRO A 318 -8.78 -0.92 -2.42
N GLY A 319 -9.78 -1.68 -2.87
CA GLY A 319 -10.59 -1.31 -4.03
C GLY A 319 -9.82 -1.25 -5.35
N GLY A 320 -8.71 -2.00 -5.47
CA GLY A 320 -7.83 -1.97 -6.64
C GLY A 320 -7.00 -0.68 -6.75
N ARG A 321 -6.88 0.09 -5.67
CA ARG A 321 -6.13 1.35 -5.61
C ARG A 321 -4.88 1.22 -4.75
N PRO A 322 -3.87 2.10 -4.95
CA PRO A 322 -2.68 2.12 -4.08
C PRO A 322 -3.05 2.36 -2.62
N GLN A 323 -2.39 1.62 -1.73
CA GLN A 323 -2.58 1.75 -0.28
C GLN A 323 -2.41 3.20 0.19
N GLU A 324 -1.41 3.89 -0.34
CA GLU A 324 -1.05 5.27 0.01
C GLU A 324 -2.13 6.32 -0.30
N GLU A 325 -3.06 6.01 -1.22
CA GLU A 325 -4.17 6.90 -1.56
C GLU A 325 -5.43 6.66 -0.74
N VAL A 326 -5.56 5.48 -0.14
CA VAL A 326 -6.78 5.07 0.56
C VAL A 326 -6.61 5.20 2.07
N PHE A 327 -5.48 4.81 2.62
CA PHE A 327 -5.27 4.83 4.07
C PHE A 327 -4.78 6.17 4.58
N GLY A 328 -5.18 6.51 5.80
CA GLY A 328 -4.58 7.62 6.55
C GLY A 328 -3.19 7.24 7.03
N GLY A 329 -2.25 8.18 7.11
CA GLY A 329 -0.87 7.86 7.51
C GLY A 329 -0.74 7.39 8.96
N VAL A 330 -1.68 7.75 9.83
CA VAL A 330 -1.85 7.20 11.19
C VAL A 330 -2.00 5.66 11.20
N TRP A 331 -2.36 5.06 10.07
CA TRP A 331 -2.40 3.62 9.92
C TRP A 331 -1.05 2.96 10.23
N ILE A 332 0.08 3.60 9.91
CA ILE A 332 1.42 3.05 10.17
C ILE A 332 1.63 2.78 11.66
N PRO A 333 1.56 3.78 12.57
CA PRO A 333 1.82 3.53 13.99
C PRO A 333 0.76 2.66 14.65
N LEU A 334 -0.48 2.66 14.17
CA LEU A 334 -1.54 1.78 14.68
C LEU A 334 -1.33 0.32 14.27
N ARG A 335 -0.82 0.09 13.06
CA ARG A 335 -0.62 -1.26 12.52
C ARG A 335 0.72 -1.87 12.92
N PHE A 336 1.79 -1.08 12.92
CA PHE A 336 3.17 -1.53 13.01
C PHE A 336 3.90 -1.01 14.27
N SER A 337 3.16 -0.45 15.23
CA SER A 337 3.67 0.30 16.39
C SER A 337 4.36 1.62 16.00
N PRO A 338 4.62 2.53 16.97
CA PRO A 338 5.37 3.76 16.72
C PRO A 338 6.76 3.52 16.09
N ALA A 339 7.42 2.41 16.46
CA ALA A 339 8.71 2.04 15.88
C ALA A 339 8.63 1.66 14.39
N GLY A 340 7.43 1.33 13.89
CA GLY A 340 7.19 1.04 12.49
C GLY A 340 7.57 2.20 11.56
N LEU A 341 7.43 3.46 12.00
CA LEU A 341 7.82 4.60 11.18
C LEU A 341 9.35 4.70 11.01
N GLY A 342 10.11 4.42 12.07
CA GLY A 342 11.57 4.34 12.00
C GLY A 342 12.01 3.26 11.02
N ARG A 343 11.43 2.06 11.12
CA ARG A 343 11.70 0.94 10.19
C ARG A 343 11.33 1.29 8.76
N LEU A 344 10.20 1.97 8.55
CA LEU A 344 9.80 2.44 7.23
C LEU A 344 10.82 3.42 6.67
N ARG A 345 11.27 4.40 7.46
CA ARG A 345 12.29 5.37 7.04
C ARG A 345 13.59 4.69 6.63
N GLU A 346 14.04 3.70 7.40
CA GLU A 346 15.28 2.94 7.11
C GLU A 346 15.19 2.10 5.83
N ARG A 347 13.99 1.58 5.51
CA ARG A 347 13.77 0.72 4.34
C ARG A 347 13.37 1.48 3.08
N LEU A 348 12.99 2.76 3.21
CA LEU A 348 12.63 3.59 2.07
C LEU A 348 13.86 3.93 1.24
N ASP A 349 13.83 3.56 -0.03
CA ASP A 349 14.83 4.00 -1.00
C ASP A 349 14.36 5.31 -1.66
N ILE A 350 14.81 6.44 -1.12
CA ILE A 350 14.47 7.76 -1.69
C ILE A 350 15.04 8.02 -3.09
N LEU A 351 16.02 7.20 -3.52
CA LEU A 351 16.66 7.27 -4.83
C LEU A 351 15.91 6.44 -5.87
N SER A 352 15.07 5.50 -5.44
CA SER A 352 14.23 4.70 -6.31
C SER A 352 12.85 5.35 -6.45
N PRO A 353 12.56 6.01 -7.58
CA PRO A 353 11.25 6.57 -7.79
C PRO A 353 10.25 5.52 -8.31
N GLU A 354 10.61 4.23 -8.33
CA GLU A 354 9.62 3.17 -8.59
C GLU A 354 8.67 3.00 -7.40
N HIS A 355 7.54 2.33 -7.64
CA HIS A 355 6.71 1.88 -6.54
C HIS A 355 7.40 0.75 -5.75
N GLN A 356 7.62 1.00 -4.46
CA GLN A 356 8.33 0.12 -3.55
C GLN A 356 7.38 -0.79 -2.79
N LEU A 357 7.79 -2.04 -2.58
CA LEU A 357 7.10 -2.97 -1.70
C LEU A 357 7.94 -3.09 -0.43
N ILE A 358 7.43 -2.55 0.67
CA ILE A 358 8.20 -2.44 1.91
C ILE A 358 7.61 -3.44 2.89
N GLU A 359 8.41 -4.45 3.23
CA GLU A 359 8.03 -5.40 4.26
C GLU A 359 8.01 -4.71 5.63
N MET A 360 6.95 -4.95 6.38
CA MET A 360 6.72 -4.40 7.70
C MET A 360 6.45 -5.56 8.65
N ASP A 361 7.51 -6.04 9.31
CA ASP A 361 7.45 -7.07 10.35
C ASP A 361 7.42 -6.46 11.77
#